data_AF-A0A357V4W3-F1
#
_entry.id   AF-A0A357V4W3-F1
#
_cell.length_a   1.000
_cell.length_b   1.000
_cell.length_c   1.000
_cell.angle_alpha   90.00
_cell.angle_beta   90.00
_cell.angle_gamma   90.00
#
_symmetry.space_group_name_H-M   'P 1'
#
loop_
_entity.id
_entity.type
_entity.pdbx_description
1 polymer ?
#
loop_
_entity_poly.entity_id
_entity_poly.type
_entity_poly.pdbx_seq_one_letter_code
_entity_poly.pdbx_strand_id
1 'polypeptide(L)' 'NRLRKFDEKWRIIDVLLDGTISQLIKRRDEYRRTLEDSGVAGLTNLLNAKADEILASGRTAKAGK' A
#
# COMPACT_ATOMS: atom_id res chain seq x y z
N ASN A 1 9.20 -4.15 -11.16
CA ASN A 1 8.68 -4.90 -9.98
C ASN A 1 9.72 -5.89 -9.52
N ARG A 2 9.85 -6.11 -8.20
CA ARG A 2 10.67 -7.17 -7.62
C ARG A 2 9.78 -8.36 -7.28
N LEU A 3 10.24 -9.54 -7.66
CA LEU A 3 9.54 -10.81 -7.49
C LEU A 3 10.30 -11.68 -6.48
N ARG A 4 9.58 -12.52 -5.75
CA ARG A 4 10.15 -13.59 -4.93
C ARG A 4 9.40 -14.88 -5.20
N LYS A 5 10.13 -16.00 -5.31
CA LYS A 5 9.54 -17.32 -5.44
C LYS A 5 9.02 -17.75 -4.06
N PHE A 6 7.75 -18.13 -4.01
CA PHE A 6 7.10 -18.79 -2.87
C PHE A 6 6.56 -20.12 -3.38
N ASP A 7 7.06 -21.22 -2.81
CA ASP A 7 6.85 -22.58 -3.34
C ASP A 7 7.21 -22.65 -4.83
N GLU A 8 6.27 -23.07 -5.67
CA GLU A 8 6.42 -23.14 -7.12
C GLU A 8 5.90 -21.89 -7.86
N LYS A 9 5.60 -20.79 -7.15
CA LYS A 9 4.99 -19.58 -7.74
C LYS A 9 5.79 -18.32 -7.46
N TRP A 10 6.01 -17.51 -8.49
CA TRP A 10 6.55 -16.16 -8.34
C TRP A 10 5.45 -15.20 -7.90
N ARG A 11 5.74 -14.39 -6.88
CA ARG A 11 4.85 -13.34 -6.39
C ARG A 11 5.54 -12.00 -6.39
N ILE A 12 4.79 -10.94 -6.69
CA ILE A 12 5.26 -9.56 -6.57
C ILE A 12 5.39 -9.24 -5.08
N ILE A 13 6.58 -8.79 -4.68
CA ILE A 13 6.84 -8.33 -3.31
C ILE A 13 7.10 -6.83 -3.23
N ASP A 14 7.44 -6.19 -4.36
CA ASP A 14 7.68 -4.75 -4.42
C ASP A 14 7.43 -4.23 -5.84
N VAL A 15 6.93 -3.00 -5.92
CA VAL A 15 6.72 -2.25 -7.16
C VAL A 15 7.72 -1.10 -7.16
N LEU A 16 8.46 -0.96 -8.26
CA LEU A 16 9.40 0.14 -8.43
C LEU A 16 8.73 1.20 -9.30
N LEU A 17 8.45 2.37 -8.73
CA LEU A 17 8.01 3.55 -9.48
C LEU A 17 9.22 4.15 -10.18
N ASP A 18 9.06 4.51 -11.46
CA ASP A 18 10.10 5.05 -12.33
C ASP A 18 11.39 4.21 -12.32
N GLY A 19 11.23 2.89 -12.17
CA GLY A 19 12.33 1.92 -12.12
C GLY A 19 13.25 2.01 -10.90
N THR A 20 13.06 2.99 -10.01
CA THR A 20 14.05 3.34 -8.97
C THR A 20 13.45 3.40 -7.56
N ILE A 21 12.19 3.84 -7.42
CA ILE A 21 11.59 4.11 -6.12
C ILE A 21 10.78 2.90 -5.64
N SER A 22 11.30 2.19 -4.65
CA SER A 22 10.57 1.11 -3.96
C SER A 22 9.32 1.63 -3.25
N GLN A 23 8.16 1.19 -3.72
CA GLN A 23 6.90 1.52 -3.07
C GLN A 23 6.75 0.79 -1.74
N LEU A 24 7.31 -0.42 -1.60
CA LEU A 24 7.32 -1.14 -0.33
C LEU A 24 8.08 -0.36 0.75
N ILE A 25 9.28 0.13 0.45
CA ILE A 25 10.07 0.92 1.41
C ILE A 25 9.33 2.21 1.77
N LYS A 26 8.78 2.92 0.78
CA LYS A 26 8.01 4.14 1.02
C LYS A 26 6.84 3.91 1.99
N ARG A 27 6.05 2.84 1.80
CA ARG A 27 4.93 2.50 2.69
C ARG A 27 5.39 2.05 4.07
N ARG A 28 6.46 1.26 4.14
CA ARG A 28 7.05 0.85 5.43
C ARG A 28 7.47 2.07 6.24
N ASP A 29 8.12 3.04 5.61
CA ASP A 29 8.60 4.24 6.30
C ASP A 29 7.45 5.17 6.71
N GLU A 30 6.40 5.30 5.88
CA GLU A 30 5.15 6.00 6.23
C GLU A 30 4.50 5.37 7.48
N TYR A 31 4.27 4.05 7.46
CA TYR A 31 3.59 3.35 8.54
C TYR A 31 4.42 3.30 9.82
N ARG A 32 5.74 3.20 9.70
CA ARG A 32 6.64 3.28 10.86
C ARG A 32 6.52 4.64 11.57
N ARG A 33 6.53 5.74 10.81
CA ARG A 33 6.34 7.08 11.40
C ARG A 33 4.98 7.20 12.08
N THR A 34 3.91 6.74 11.45
CA THR A 34 2.58 6.75 12.06
C THR A 34 2.53 5.92 13.35
N LEU A 35 3.17 4.74 13.37
CA LEU A 35 3.29 3.93 14.59
C LEU A 35 4.07 4.66 15.68
N GLU A 36 5.19 5.29 15.35
CA GLU A 36 6.02 6.07 16.29
C GLU A 36 5.23 7.27 16.86
N ASP A 37 4.45 7.96 16.03
CA ASP A 37 3.75 9.20 16.42
C ASP A 37 2.40 8.95 17.12
N SER A 38 1.68 7.87 16.75
CA SER A 38 0.26 7.69 17.10
C SER A 38 -0.13 6.25 17.46
N GLY A 39 0.84 5.36 17.53
CA GLY A 39 0.66 3.96 17.92
C GLY A 39 -0.22 3.16 16.97
N VAL A 40 -0.66 2.00 17.46
CA VAL A 40 -1.45 1.03 16.67
C VAL A 40 -2.80 1.59 16.25
N ALA A 41 -3.47 2.36 17.12
CA ALA A 41 -4.75 2.98 16.81
C ALA A 41 -4.63 3.99 15.65
N GLY A 42 -3.60 4.84 15.67
CA GLY A 42 -3.35 5.78 14.58
C GLY A 42 -3.01 5.09 13.26
N LEU A 43 -2.19 4.03 13.28
CA LEU A 43 -1.95 3.24 12.07
C LEU A 43 -3.23 2.58 11.55
N THR A 44 -4.08 2.06 12.43
CA THR A 44 -5.35 1.43 12.04
C THR A 44 -6.27 2.43 11.34
N ASN A 45 -6.41 3.63 11.92
CA ASN A 45 -7.20 4.70 11.31
C ASN A 45 -6.65 5.13 9.95
N LEU A 46 -5.33 5.26 9.81
CA LEU A 46 -4.68 5.57 8.54
C LEU A 46 -4.98 4.51 7.47
N LEU A 47 -4.87 3.22 7.83
CA LEU A 47 -5.12 2.12 6.89
C LEU A 47 -6.58 2.07 6.46
N ASN A 48 -7.52 2.27 7.39
CA ASN A 48 -8.95 2.33 7.09
C ASN A 48 -9.28 3.49 6.14
N ALA A 49 -8.77 4.69 6.43
CA ALA A 49 -8.99 5.86 5.57
C ALA A 49 -8.48 5.65 4.12
N LYS A 50 -7.29 5.03 3.97
CA LYS A 50 -6.77 4.68 2.64
C LYS A 50 -7.62 3.62 1.93
N ALA A 51 -8.14 2.63 2.67
CA ALA A 51 -9.04 1.62 2.10
C ALA A 51 -10.36 2.27 1.62
N ASP A 52 -10.92 3.16 2.41
CA ASP A 52 -12.14 3.90 2.05
C ASP A 52 -11.93 4.75 0.80
N GLU A 53 -10.79 5.44 0.67
CA GLU A 53 -10.42 6.20 -0.53
C GLU A 53 -10.35 5.31 -1.78
N ILE A 54 -9.73 4.13 -1.66
CA ILE A 54 -9.63 3.16 -2.76
C ILE A 54 -11.03 2.65 -3.17
N LEU A 55 -11.87 2.33 -2.19
CA LEU A 55 -13.23 1.85 -2.46
C LEU A 55 -14.11 2.94 -3.07
N ALA A 56 -13.96 4.19 -2.62
CA ALA A 56 -14.66 5.34 -3.17
C ALA A 56 -14.23 5.64 -4.61
N SER A 57 -12.93 5.64 -4.90
CA SER A 57 -12.40 5.84 -6.25
C SER A 57 -12.76 4.70 -7.21
N GLY A 58 -12.84 3.46 -6.72
CA GLY A 58 -13.38 2.33 -7.49
C GLY A 58 -14.88 2.50 -7.81
N ARG A 59 -15.65 3.16 -6.94
CA ARG A 59 -17.08 3.43 -7.15
C ARG A 59 -17.32 4.55 -8.17
N THR A 60 -16.50 5.60 -8.17
CA THR A 60 -16.59 6.68 -9.17
C THR A 60 -16.16 6.21 -10.57
N ALA A 61 -15.19 5.29 -10.67
CA ALA A 61 -14.80 4.67 -11.94
C ALA A 61 -15.89 3.77 -12.57
N LYS A 62 -16.81 3.21 -11.76
CA LYS A 62 -17.90 2.33 -12.23
C LYS A 62 -19.17 3.09 -12.63
N ALA A 63 -19.39 4.31 -12.13
CA ALA A 63 -20.59 5.11 -12.41
C ALA A 63 -20.51 5.95 -13.70
N GLY A 64 -19.34 6.03 -14.33
CA GLY A 64 -19.11 6.78 -15.58
C GLY A 64 -19.01 5.91 -16.83
N LYS A 65 -19.58 4.69 -16.83
CA LYS A 65 -19.54 3.75 -17.96
C LYS A 65 -20.93 3.25 -18.32
#